data_AF-A0A3N1XQ48-F1
#
_entry.id   AF-A0A3N1XQ48-F1
#
_cell.length_a   1.000
_cell.length_b   1.000
_cell.length_c   1.000
_cell.angle_alpha   90.00
_cell.angle_beta   90.00
_cell.angle_gamma   90.00
#
_symmetry.space_group_name_H-M   'P 1'
#
loop_
_entity.id
_entity.type
_entity.pdbx_description
1 polymer ?
#
loop_
_entity_poly.entity_id
_entity_poly.type
_entity_poly.pdbx_seq_one_letter_code
_entity_poly.pdbx_strand_id
1 'polypeptide(L)'
;MRLDHRLYRADGRLVDFALIVIALQLDGAWREVARVDCCHGHVHLHHEDGTVSSIGPLHRVADVAEHLDAALVRLTAYAVTIRDMRGSDD
;
A
#
# COMPACT_ATOMS: atom_id res chain seq x y z
N MET A 1 7.67 11.66 3.78
CA MET A 1 7.17 10.37 3.28
C MET A 1 7.57 10.18 1.83
N ARG A 2 7.69 8.94 1.38
CA ARG A 2 7.85 8.56 -0.03
C ARG A 2 6.92 7.38 -0.34
N LEU A 3 6.45 7.33 -1.58
CA LEU A 3 5.71 6.20 -2.12
C LEU A 3 6.61 5.46 -3.10
N ASP A 4 6.88 4.19 -2.79
CA ASP A 4 7.57 3.26 -3.68
C ASP A 4 6.55 2.27 -4.28
N HIS A 5 6.87 1.73 -5.45
CA HIS A 5 6.04 0.73 -6.10
C HIS A 5 6.88 -0.38 -6.75
N ARG A 6 6.31 -1.58 -6.79
CA ARG A 6 6.81 -2.72 -7.55
C ARG A 6 5.65 -3.29 -8.35
N LEU A 7 5.81 -3.39 -9.67
CA LEU A 7 4.81 -3.94 -10.57
C LEU A 7 5.35 -5.21 -11.18
N TYR A 8 4.60 -6.31 -11.09
CA TYR A 8 4.99 -7.60 -11.63
C TYR A 8 4.09 -7.97 -12.79
N ARG A 9 4.71 -8.33 -13.92
CA ARG A 9 4.00 -8.63 -15.16
C ARG A 9 4.36 -10.02 -15.67
N ALA A 10 3.35 -10.72 -16.18
CA ALA A 10 3.50 -11.96 -16.95
C ALA A 10 2.75 -11.79 -18.27
N ASP A 11 3.41 -12.08 -19.40
CA ASP A 11 2.84 -11.91 -20.75
C ASP A 11 2.21 -10.52 -20.99
N GLY A 12 2.88 -9.48 -20.47
CA GLY A 12 2.43 -8.08 -20.56
C GLY A 12 1.31 -7.69 -19.57
N ARG A 13 0.65 -8.65 -18.93
CA ARG A 13 -0.44 -8.42 -17.97
C ARG A 13 0.12 -8.17 -16.58
N LEU A 14 -0.46 -7.22 -15.86
CA LEU A 14 -0.17 -7.04 -14.43
C LEU A 14 -0.74 -8.24 -13.67
N VAL A 15 0.09 -8.92 -12.90
CA VAL A 15 -0.30 -10.12 -12.14
C VAL A 15 -0.11 -9.97 -10.64
N ASP A 16 0.70 -8.99 -10.22
CA ASP A 16 0.92 -8.65 -8.82
C ASP A 16 1.48 -7.22 -8.74
N PHE A 17 1.31 -6.57 -7.59
CA PHE A 17 1.95 -5.32 -7.28
C PHE A 17 2.17 -5.16 -5.77
N ALA A 18 3.17 -4.35 -5.41
CA ALA A 18 3.31 -3.81 -4.07
C ALA A 18 3.39 -2.29 -4.15
N LEU A 19 2.62 -1.59 -3.31
CA LEU A 19 2.74 -0.15 -3.09
C LEU A 19 3.17 0.06 -1.64
N ILE A 20 4.23 0.84 -1.41
CA ILE A 20 4.87 0.92 -0.09
C ILE A 20 5.02 2.39 0.29
N VAL A 21 4.55 2.76 1.47
CA VAL A 21 4.81 4.08 2.06
C VAL A 21 5.95 3.93 3.05
N ILE A 22 7.01 4.70 2.80
CA ILE A 22 8.15 4.82 3.72
C ILE A 22 8.19 6.23 4.32
N ALA A 23 8.44 6.30 5.63
CA ALA A 23 8.56 7.54 6.37
C ALA A 23 9.91 7.61 7.09
N LEU A 24 10.51 8.81 7.12
CA LEU A 24 11.67 9.12 7.93
C LEU A 24 11.21 9.23 9.39
N GLN A 25 11.79 8.42 10.26
CA GLN A 25 11.51 8.44 11.69
C GLN A 25 12.40 9.46 12.39
N LEU A 26 12.10 9.77 13.66
CA LEU A 26 12.89 10.71 14.48
C LEU A 26 14.34 10.28 14.68
N ASP A 27 14.62 8.97 14.61
CA ASP A 27 15.97 8.41 14.68
C ASP A 27 16.76 8.56 13.36
N GLY A 28 16.16 9.19 12.34
CA GLY A 28 16.75 9.37 11.01
C GLY A 28 16.68 8.15 10.09
N ALA A 29 16.06 7.05 10.53
CA ALA A 29 15.87 5.86 9.69
C ALA A 29 14.60 5.96 8.83
N TRP A 30 14.68 5.48 7.59
CA TRP A 30 13.48 5.26 6.77
C TRP A 30 12.86 3.92 7.14
N ARG A 31 11.55 3.91 7.46
CA ARG A 31 10.80 2.70 7.77
C ARG A 31 9.51 2.62 6.96
N GLU A 32 9.10 1.40 6.63
CA GLU A 32 7.77 1.10 6.07
C GLU A 32 6.71 1.40 7.13
N VAL A 33 5.72 2.20 6.76
CA VAL A 33 4.58 2.57 7.64
C VAL A 33 3.25 2.14 7.06
N ALA A 34 3.22 1.73 5.78
CA ALA A 34 2.06 1.13 5.17
C ALA A 34 2.46 0.37 3.90
N ARG A 35 1.74 -0.70 3.58
CA ARG A 35 1.92 -1.43 2.32
C ARG A 35 0.59 -1.91 1.77
N VAL A 36 0.45 -1.87 0.45
CA VAL A 36 -0.55 -2.65 -0.27
C VAL A 36 0.11 -3.79 -1.01
N ASP A 37 -0.45 -5.01 -0.88
CA ASP A 37 -0.04 -6.20 -1.64
C ASP A 37 -1.23 -7.06 -2.09
N CYS A 38 -0.98 -7.93 -3.07
CA CYS A 38 -1.93 -8.94 -3.54
C CYS A 38 -1.61 -10.28 -2.87
N CYS A 39 -2.36 -10.66 -1.84
CA CYS A 39 -2.12 -11.88 -1.05
C CYS A 39 -3.43 -12.57 -0.69
N HIS A 40 -3.40 -13.90 -0.52
CA HIS A 40 -4.56 -14.68 -0.02
C HIS A 40 -5.87 -14.45 -0.80
N GLY A 41 -5.79 -14.19 -2.11
CA GLY A 41 -6.96 -13.93 -2.96
C GLY A 41 -7.58 -12.55 -2.77
N HIS A 42 -6.86 -11.59 -2.20
CA HIS A 42 -7.32 -10.21 -1.96
C HIS A 42 -6.18 -9.20 -2.18
N VAL A 43 -6.57 -7.95 -2.41
CA VAL A 43 -5.69 -6.79 -2.26
C VAL A 43 -5.83 -6.27 -0.83
N HIS A 44 -4.72 -6.20 -0.09
CA HIS A 44 -4.70 -5.83 1.32
C HIS A 44 -3.94 -4.53 1.55
N LEU A 45 -4.45 -3.66 2.41
CA LEU A 45 -3.68 -2.58 3.04
C LEU A 45 -3.21 -3.05 4.42
N HIS A 46 -1.90 -3.11 4.61
CA HIS A 46 -1.21 -3.35 5.87
C HIS A 46 -0.86 -2.02 6.53
N HIS A 47 -1.22 -1.90 7.81
CA HIS A 47 -1.11 -0.68 8.61
C HIS A 47 0.13 -0.76 9.50
N GLU A 48 0.63 0.38 9.98
CA GLU A 48 1.83 0.42 10.85
C GLU A 48 1.62 -0.35 12.16
N ASP A 49 0.39 -0.40 12.67
CA ASP A 49 0.01 -1.10 13.90
C ASP A 49 -0.14 -2.63 13.73
N GLY A 50 0.13 -3.15 12.52
CA GLY A 50 0.02 -4.57 12.20
C GLY A 50 -1.40 -5.01 11.83
N THR A 51 -2.38 -4.11 11.82
CA THR A 51 -3.73 -4.42 11.31
C THR A 51 -3.74 -4.46 9.78
N VAL A 52 -4.74 -5.16 9.24
CA VAL A 52 -4.89 -5.35 7.79
C VAL A 52 -6.33 -5.06 7.40
N SER A 53 -6.54 -4.29 6.33
CA SER A 53 -7.85 -4.08 5.72
C SER A 53 -7.89 -4.54 4.28
N SER A 54 -8.97 -5.22 3.90
CA SER A 54 -9.20 -5.64 2.51
C SER A 54 -9.64 -4.46 1.66
N ILE A 55 -9.00 -4.27 0.51
CA ILE A 55 -9.40 -3.33 -0.54
C ILE A 55 -10.41 -4.00 -1.47
N GLY A 56 -10.15 -5.25 -1.87
CA GLY A 56 -11.05 -6.02 -2.72
C GLY A 56 -10.56 -7.45 -2.97
N PRO A 57 -11.47 -8.37 -3.34
CA PRO A 57 -11.12 -9.75 -3.68
C PRO A 57 -10.47 -9.85 -5.07
N LEU A 58 -9.69 -10.91 -5.27
CA LEU A 58 -9.05 -11.31 -6.51
C LEU A 58 -9.59 -12.69 -6.92
N HIS A 59 -10.55 -12.71 -7.84
CA HIS A 59 -11.12 -13.93 -8.39
C HIS A 59 -10.42 -14.37 -9.68
N ARG A 60 -9.79 -13.42 -10.37
CA ARG A 60 -9.01 -13.63 -11.61
C ARG A 60 -7.88 -12.61 -11.69
N VAL A 61 -6.90 -12.90 -12.54
CA VAL A 61 -5.72 -12.04 -12.75
C VAL A 61 -6.09 -10.60 -13.14
N ALA A 62 -7.15 -10.41 -13.93
CA ALA A 62 -7.58 -9.08 -14.36
C ALA A 62 -7.97 -8.16 -13.19
N ASP A 63 -8.45 -8.74 -12.08
CA ASP A 63 -8.86 -7.96 -10.91
C ASP A 63 -7.65 -7.23 -10.27
N VAL A 64 -6.42 -7.73 -10.46
CA VAL A 64 -5.20 -7.07 -9.97
C VAL A 64 -5.03 -5.68 -10.59
N ALA A 65 -5.25 -5.55 -11.90
CA ALA A 65 -5.18 -4.27 -12.57
C ALA A 65 -6.37 -3.37 -12.21
N GLU A 66 -7.57 -3.96 -12.08
CA GLU A 66 -8.80 -3.24 -11.72
C GLU A 66 -8.72 -2.63 -10.31
N HIS A 67 -8.01 -3.27 -9.37
CA HIS A 67 -7.84 -2.77 -8.01
C HIS A 67 -6.66 -1.82 -7.81
N LEU A 68 -5.78 -1.64 -8.79
CA LEU A 68 -4.55 -0.84 -8.62
C LEU A 68 -4.85 0.62 -8.26
N ASP A 69 -5.83 1.23 -8.94
CA ASP A 69 -6.20 2.63 -8.67
C ASP A 69 -6.84 2.78 -7.29
N ALA A 70 -7.74 1.86 -6.91
CA ALA A 70 -8.35 1.85 -5.59
C ALA A 70 -7.30 1.64 -4.49
N ALA A 71 -6.30 0.79 -4.74
CA ALA A 71 -5.16 0.58 -3.86
C ALA A 71 -4.33 1.86 -3.67
N LEU A 72 -4.02 2.55 -4.76
CA LEU A 72 -3.26 3.80 -4.72
C LEU A 72 -4.00 4.89 -3.96
N VAL A 73 -5.30 5.06 -4.21
CA VAL A 73 -6.16 6.03 -3.50
C VAL A 73 -6.17 5.74 -2.00
N ARG A 74 -6.41 4.48 -1.62
CA ARG A 74 -6.56 4.09 -0.21
C ARG A 74 -5.25 4.19 0.55
N LEU A 75 -4.13 3.79 -0.06
CA LEU A 75 -2.80 3.94 0.52
C LEU A 75 -2.42 5.41 0.67
N THR A 76 -2.73 6.25 -0.34
CA THR A 76 -2.43 7.69 -0.29
C THR A 76 -3.24 8.36 0.81
N ALA A 77 -4.53 8.05 0.95
CA ALA A 77 -5.36 8.56 2.02
C ALA A 77 -4.78 8.19 3.40
N TYR A 78 -4.37 6.93 3.58
CA TYR A 78 -3.76 6.48 4.82
C TYR A 78 -2.41 7.17 5.10
N ALA A 79 -1.57 7.36 4.08
CA ALA A 79 -0.31 8.08 4.20
C ALA A 79 -0.52 9.53 4.66
N VAL A 80 -1.54 10.21 4.13
CA VAL A 80 -1.93 11.56 4.58
C VAL A 80 -2.35 11.54 6.04
N THR A 81 -3.19 10.58 6.45
CA THR A 81 -3.58 10.44 7.86
C THR A 81 -2.38 10.26 8.79
N ILE A 82 -1.43 9.38 8.45
CA ILE A 82 -0.21 9.20 9.25
C ILE A 82 0.60 10.50 9.33
N ARG A 83 0.78 11.19 8.18
CA ARG A 83 1.51 12.47 8.15
C ARG A 83 0.86 13.49 9.08
N ASP A 84 -0.45 13.63 8.99
CA ASP A 84 -1.19 14.67 9.73
C ASP A 84 -1.23 14.35 11.23
N MET A 85 -1.41 13.09 11.63
CA MET A 85 -1.33 12.67 13.05
C MET A 85 0.07 12.90 13.64
N ARG A 86 1.14 12.60 12.89
CA ARG A 86 2.51 12.84 13.35
C ARG A 86 2.87 14.33 13.43
N GLY A 87 2.19 15.19 12.67
CA GLY A 87 2.41 16.64 12.70
C GLY A 87 1.62 17.38 13.79
N SER A 88 0.71 16.69 14.49
CA SER A 88 -0.07 17.24 15.61
C SER A 88 0.53 16.96 16.99
N ASP A 89 1.62 16.20 17.06
CA ASP A 89 2.33 15.87 18.31
C ASP A 89 3.51 16.84 18.62
N ASP A 90 3.67 17.90 17.81
CA ASP A 90 4.64 19.00 17.97
C ASP A 90 3.94 20.29 18.48
#